data_AF-A0AAU1KX71-F1
#
_entry.id   AF-A0AAU1KX71-F1
#
_cell.length_a   1.000
_cell.length_b   1.000
_cell.length_c   1.000
_cell.angle_alpha   90.00
_cell.angle_beta   90.00
_cell.angle_gamma   90.00
#
_symmetry.space_group_name_H-M   'P 1'
#
loop_
_entity.id
_entity.type
_entity.pdbx_description
1 polymer ?
#
loop_
_entity_poly.entity_id
_entity_poly.type
_entity_poly.pdbx_seq_one_letter_code
_entity_poly.pdbx_strand_id
1 'polypeptide(L)'
;MSYHRPSPTATQSKRRISRSMMVFASAAFITGGIALPATAAIAPQTQTQTSVKSLPSDGSNPHRQPGGGAYGPDTCMVGYVWRDSFDGDTLCVTPAARQKVHDQNPHRQPGGGAYGPSTCMPGYVWREKFKGDTLCVTPAERQQAKNHGTVIDYGTRLIPVDE
;
A
#
# COMPACT_ATOMS: atom_id res chain seq x y z
N MET A 1 -41.49 -26.89 -29.70
CA MET A 1 -41.86 -25.52 -29.30
C MET A 1 -40.60 -24.77 -28.89
N SER A 2 -40.13 -23.82 -29.69
CA SER A 2 -38.93 -23.03 -29.42
C SER A 2 -39.33 -21.65 -28.90
N TYR A 3 -38.91 -21.31 -27.68
CA TYR A 3 -39.16 -19.99 -27.09
C TYR A 3 -37.95 -19.08 -27.36
N HIS A 4 -38.14 -18.06 -28.19
CA HIS A 4 -37.20 -16.94 -28.30
C HIS A 4 -37.43 -15.96 -27.15
N ARG A 5 -36.42 -15.75 -26.31
CA ARG A 5 -36.34 -14.61 -25.38
C ARG A 5 -35.66 -13.43 -26.08
N PRO A 6 -36.27 -12.23 -26.12
CA PRO A 6 -35.57 -11.04 -26.59
C PRO A 6 -34.62 -10.49 -25.51
N SER A 7 -33.43 -10.10 -25.94
CA SER A 7 -32.41 -9.42 -25.15
C SER A 7 -32.77 -7.94 -24.92
N PRO A 8 -32.51 -7.36 -23.73
CA PRO A 8 -32.68 -5.93 -23.51
C PRO A 8 -31.53 -5.12 -24.13
N THR A 9 -31.90 -4.12 -24.93
CA THR A 9 -30.99 -3.16 -25.57
C THR A 9 -30.48 -2.14 -24.54
N ALA A 10 -29.16 -2.02 -24.41
CA ALA A 10 -28.54 -0.98 -23.57
C ALA A 10 -28.82 0.42 -24.15
N THR A 11 -29.53 1.25 -23.39
CA THR A 11 -29.82 2.64 -23.76
C THR A 11 -28.68 3.54 -23.30
N GLN A 12 -27.98 4.18 -24.25
CA GLN A 12 -26.85 5.07 -23.99
C GLN A 12 -27.33 6.42 -23.44
N SER A 13 -26.99 6.72 -22.19
CA SER A 13 -27.30 8.00 -21.54
C SER A 13 -26.48 9.15 -22.13
N LYS A 14 -27.09 9.96 -23.01
CA LYS A 14 -26.52 11.21 -23.53
C LYS A 14 -26.39 12.25 -22.41
N ARG A 15 -25.19 12.44 -21.86
CA ARG A 15 -24.88 13.55 -20.94
C ARG A 15 -24.97 14.87 -21.72
N ARG A 16 -26.02 15.65 -21.49
CA ARG A 16 -26.13 17.03 -22.02
C ARG A 16 -25.14 17.92 -21.27
N ILE A 17 -24.18 18.47 -22.01
CA ILE A 17 -23.31 19.55 -21.53
C ILE A 17 -24.17 20.82 -21.45
N SER A 18 -24.57 21.20 -20.25
CA SER A 18 -25.32 22.43 -19.98
C SER A 18 -24.37 23.62 -20.09
N ARG A 19 -24.36 24.30 -21.23
CA ARG A 19 -23.70 25.60 -21.41
C ARG A 19 -24.58 26.69 -20.79
N SER A 20 -24.34 27.02 -19.53
CA SER A 20 -24.93 28.21 -18.91
C SER A 20 -24.17 29.45 -19.40
N MET A 21 -24.75 30.17 -20.36
CA MET A 21 -24.38 31.55 -20.68
C MET A 21 -24.78 32.43 -19.50
N MET A 22 -23.79 32.96 -18.76
CA MET A 22 -24.03 33.98 -17.73
C MET A 22 -23.72 35.35 -18.32
N VAL A 23 -24.76 36.17 -18.43
CA VAL A 23 -24.73 37.56 -18.89
C VAL A 23 -24.03 38.41 -17.84
N PHE A 24 -22.92 39.05 -18.19
CA PHE A 24 -22.26 40.03 -17.34
C PHE A 24 -22.94 41.39 -17.51
N ALA A 25 -23.75 41.78 -16.52
CA ALA A 25 -24.21 43.15 -16.35
C ALA A 25 -23.11 43.96 -15.66
N SER A 26 -22.61 44.98 -16.36
CA SER A 26 -21.63 45.95 -15.86
C SER A 26 -22.23 46.81 -14.75
N ALA A 27 -21.57 46.89 -13.60
CA ALA A 27 -21.82 47.92 -12.60
C ALA A 27 -20.52 48.39 -11.93
N ALA A 28 -20.21 49.66 -12.17
CA ALA A 28 -19.44 50.63 -11.38
C ALA A 28 -18.17 50.18 -10.64
N PHE A 29 -17.04 50.74 -11.09
CA PHE A 29 -15.78 50.84 -10.36
C PHE A 29 -15.97 51.62 -9.06
N ILE A 30 -15.89 50.93 -7.92
CA ILE A 30 -15.61 51.55 -6.63
C ILE A 30 -14.13 51.32 -6.34
N THR A 31 -13.37 52.41 -6.34
CA THR A 31 -12.00 52.48 -5.83
C THR A 31 -12.02 52.17 -4.33
N GLY A 32 -11.74 50.91 -3.99
CA GLY A 32 -11.49 50.47 -2.62
C GLY A 32 -10.44 49.38 -2.69
N GLY A 33 -9.23 49.69 -2.21
CA GLY A 33 -8.08 48.78 -2.26
C GLY A 33 -8.39 47.45 -1.61
N ILE A 34 -8.55 46.42 -2.44
CA ILE A 34 -8.54 45.04 -1.98
C ILE A 34 -7.07 44.66 -1.90
N ALA A 35 -6.53 44.67 -0.68
CA ALA A 35 -5.26 44.03 -0.40
C ALA A 35 -5.35 42.58 -0.90
N LEU A 36 -4.47 42.22 -1.84
CA LEU A 36 -4.29 40.86 -2.32
C LEU A 36 -4.13 39.95 -1.08
N PRO A 37 -4.96 38.90 -0.87
CA PRO A 37 -4.48 37.80 -0.07
C PRO A 37 -3.30 37.23 -0.85
N ALA A 38 -2.11 37.47 -0.30
CA ALA A 38 -0.85 37.00 -0.82
C ALA A 38 -1.02 35.55 -1.29
N THR A 39 -0.55 35.29 -2.50
CA THR A 39 -0.33 33.94 -3.02
C THR A 39 0.27 33.13 -1.89
N ALA A 40 -0.53 32.23 -1.29
CA ALA A 40 0.00 31.21 -0.42
C ALA A 40 0.88 30.37 -1.33
N ALA A 41 2.18 30.67 -1.33
CA ALA A 41 3.17 29.85 -1.96
C ALA A 41 2.93 28.44 -1.40
N ILE A 42 2.40 27.55 -2.24
CA ILE A 42 2.51 26.13 -1.99
C ILE A 42 4.01 25.89 -2.11
N ALA A 43 4.71 26.08 -0.99
CA ALA A 43 6.06 25.64 -0.85
C ALA A 43 6.03 24.15 -1.24
N PRO A 44 6.89 23.69 -2.14
CA PRO A 44 7.10 22.26 -2.27
C PRO A 44 7.33 21.76 -0.84
N GLN A 45 6.52 20.80 -0.40
CA GLN A 45 6.78 20.13 0.87
C GLN A 45 8.10 19.42 0.67
N THR A 46 9.20 20.13 0.96
CA THR A 46 10.50 19.56 1.19
C THR A 46 10.26 18.69 2.39
N GLN A 47 9.96 17.42 2.14
CA GLN A 47 9.97 16.38 3.15
C GLN A 47 11.33 16.57 3.82
N THR A 48 11.33 17.13 5.02
CA THR A 48 12.49 17.09 5.89
C THR A 48 12.78 15.63 6.05
N GLN A 49 13.72 15.14 5.24
CA GLN A 49 14.31 13.83 5.34
C GLN A 49 15.03 13.83 6.68
N THR A 50 14.28 13.66 7.77
CA THR A 50 14.80 13.04 8.98
C THR A 50 15.49 11.79 8.49
N SER A 51 16.80 11.74 8.71
CA SER A 51 17.73 10.75 8.17
C SER A 51 17.20 9.34 8.43
N VAL A 52 16.42 8.82 7.48
CA VAL A 52 16.02 7.42 7.47
C VAL A 52 17.28 6.68 7.09
N LYS A 53 17.93 6.02 8.06
CA LYS A 53 18.99 5.07 7.72
C LYS A 53 18.30 3.89 7.05
N SER A 54 18.13 4.00 5.74
CA SER A 54 17.69 2.91 4.88
C SER A 54 18.53 1.69 5.21
N LEU A 55 17.90 0.51 5.19
CA LEU A 55 18.66 -0.74 5.19
C LEU A 55 19.83 -0.61 4.21
N PRO A 56 21.05 -0.99 4.62
CA PRO A 56 22.21 -0.95 3.77
C PRO A 56 21.87 -1.49 2.37
N SER A 57 22.30 -0.77 1.33
CA SER A 57 22.02 -1.13 -0.05
C SER A 57 22.59 -2.51 -0.42
N ASP A 58 23.60 -2.97 0.32
CA ASP A 58 24.22 -4.30 0.23
C ASP A 58 23.31 -5.45 0.69
N GLY A 59 22.11 -5.15 1.23
CA GLY A 59 21.17 -6.16 1.72
C GLY A 59 21.55 -6.74 3.08
N SER A 60 22.49 -6.12 3.80
CA SER A 60 22.85 -6.56 5.14
C SER A 60 21.68 -6.36 6.10
N ASN A 61 21.49 -7.38 6.94
CA ASN A 61 20.49 -7.42 7.99
C ASN A 61 21.24 -7.21 9.32
N PRO A 62 21.37 -5.94 9.77
CA PRO A 62 22.34 -5.55 10.81
C PRO A 62 21.99 -6.08 12.20
N HIS A 63 20.76 -6.56 12.39
CA HIS A 63 20.26 -7.09 13.66
C HIS A 63 20.23 -8.63 13.69
N ARG A 64 20.88 -9.31 12.74
CA ARG A 64 21.15 -10.74 12.82
C ARG A 64 22.29 -11.04 13.78
N GLN A 65 22.17 -12.15 14.50
CA GLN A 65 23.23 -12.67 15.33
C GLN A 65 24.45 -13.05 14.48
N PRO A 66 25.66 -12.54 14.78
CA PRO A 66 26.88 -12.94 14.10
C PRO A 66 27.12 -14.45 14.30
N GLY A 67 27.37 -15.18 13.21
CA GLY A 67 27.54 -16.64 13.24
C GLY A 67 26.24 -17.45 13.29
N GLY A 68 25.07 -16.79 13.31
CA GLY A 68 23.77 -17.47 13.40
C GLY A 68 23.40 -17.86 14.83
N GLY A 69 22.31 -18.62 14.97
CA GLY A 69 21.78 -19.02 16.27
C GLY A 69 20.78 -20.18 16.18
N ALA A 70 19.91 -20.28 17.18
CA ALA A 70 18.99 -21.41 17.35
C ALA A 70 18.06 -21.66 16.15
N TYR A 71 17.80 -20.64 15.33
CA TYR A 71 16.92 -20.70 14.16
C TYR A 71 17.72 -20.64 12.84
N GLY A 72 19.02 -20.98 12.89
CA GLY A 72 19.91 -20.98 11.73
C GLY A 72 20.64 -19.65 11.53
N PRO A 73 21.21 -19.43 10.32
CA PRO A 73 22.07 -18.27 10.06
C PRO A 73 21.34 -16.95 10.24
N ASP A 74 20.04 -16.90 9.95
CA ASP A 74 19.25 -15.67 10.03
C ASP A 74 18.65 -15.38 11.40
N THR A 75 19.09 -16.09 12.44
CA THR A 75 18.65 -15.81 13.81
C THR A 75 18.88 -14.34 14.17
N CYS A 76 17.84 -13.66 14.64
CA CYS A 76 17.95 -12.29 15.11
C CYS A 76 18.64 -12.21 16.46
N MET A 77 19.35 -11.10 16.71
CA MET A 77 19.85 -10.78 18.05
C MET A 77 18.69 -10.64 19.04
N VAL A 78 18.98 -10.81 20.33
CA VAL A 78 18.01 -10.62 21.41
C VAL A 78 17.39 -9.22 21.33
N GLY A 79 16.06 -9.14 21.42
CA GLY A 79 15.29 -7.91 21.28
C GLY A 79 14.80 -7.61 19.86
N TYR A 80 15.25 -8.37 18.86
CA TYR A 80 14.80 -8.26 17.47
C TYR A 80 14.05 -9.51 17.03
N VAL A 81 13.17 -9.34 16.05
CA VAL A 81 12.34 -10.40 15.46
C VAL A 81 12.40 -10.34 13.95
N TRP A 82 12.18 -11.47 13.27
CA TRP A 82 11.98 -11.45 11.83
C TRP A 82 10.79 -10.56 11.49
N ARG A 83 10.92 -9.79 10.43
CA ARG A 83 9.89 -8.89 9.94
C ARG A 83 8.68 -9.63 9.40
N ASP A 84 8.88 -10.82 8.81
CA ASP A 84 7.83 -11.71 8.30
C ASP A 84 6.79 -11.01 7.41
N SER A 85 7.22 -10.03 6.60
CA SER A 85 6.34 -9.30 5.68
C SER A 85 5.78 -10.17 4.55
N PHE A 86 6.57 -11.17 4.15
CA PHE A 86 6.29 -12.16 3.13
C PHE A 86 6.93 -13.50 3.52
N ASP A 87 6.61 -14.58 2.81
CA ASP A 87 7.18 -15.90 3.12
C ASP A 87 8.69 -15.96 2.85
N GLY A 88 9.48 -16.24 3.90
CA GLY A 88 10.95 -16.24 3.85
C GLY A 88 11.61 -14.89 4.14
N ASP A 89 10.87 -13.88 4.60
CA ASP A 89 11.43 -12.59 5.00
C ASP A 89 12.13 -12.64 6.37
N THR A 90 13.42 -12.93 6.36
CA THR A 90 14.23 -13.08 7.58
C THR A 90 14.85 -11.77 8.07
N LEU A 91 14.37 -10.62 7.60
CA LEU A 91 14.90 -9.32 8.02
C LEU A 91 14.66 -9.07 9.51
N CYS A 92 15.71 -8.76 10.29
CA CYS A 92 15.57 -8.54 11.72
C CYS A 92 15.21 -7.07 11.99
N VAL A 93 14.08 -6.86 12.66
CA VAL A 93 13.50 -5.55 12.99
C VAL A 93 13.01 -5.55 14.44
N THR A 94 12.65 -4.37 14.96
CA THR A 94 12.01 -4.28 16.29
C THR A 94 10.59 -4.89 16.23
N PRO A 95 10.04 -5.36 17.37
CA PRO A 95 8.66 -5.87 17.42
C PRO A 95 7.62 -4.84 16.93
N ALA A 96 7.81 -3.55 17.23
CA ALA A 96 6.93 -2.48 16.76
C ALA A 96 6.98 -2.32 15.23
N ALA A 97 8.17 -2.34 14.63
CA ALA A 97 8.33 -2.27 13.18
C ALA A 97 7.71 -3.49 12.48
N ARG A 98 7.85 -4.69 13.05
CA ARG A 98 7.15 -5.90 12.57
C ARG A 98 5.63 -5.70 12.59
N GLN A 99 5.08 -5.19 13.69
CA GLN A 99 3.64 -4.95 13.81
C GLN A 99 3.13 -4.00 12.72
N LYS A 100 3.84 -2.89 12.48
CA LYS A 100 3.50 -1.94 11.41
C LYS A 100 3.41 -2.57 10.03
N VAL A 101 4.35 -3.46 9.72
CA VAL A 101 4.36 -4.21 8.46
C VAL A 101 3.19 -5.18 8.38
N HIS A 102 2.87 -5.85 9.48
CA HIS A 102 1.71 -6.72 9.54
C HIS A 102 0.39 -5.94 9.35
N ASP A 103 0.30 -4.73 9.92
CA ASP A 103 -0.88 -3.86 9.81
C ASP A 103 -1.13 -3.39 8.37
N GLN A 104 -0.09 -3.31 7.54
CA GLN A 104 -0.22 -3.06 6.09
C GLN A 104 -0.87 -4.21 5.33
N ASN A 105 -1.00 -5.40 5.94
CA ASN A 105 -1.77 -6.52 5.43
C ASN A 105 -2.95 -6.83 6.38
N PRO A 106 -3.99 -5.97 6.40
CA PRO A 106 -5.04 -5.99 7.42
C PRO A 106 -5.91 -7.26 7.39
N HIS A 107 -5.84 -8.06 6.33
CA HIS A 107 -6.59 -9.32 6.20
C HIS A 107 -5.81 -10.55 6.67
N ARG A 108 -4.63 -10.39 7.28
CA ARG A 108 -3.93 -11.48 7.98
C ARG A 108 -4.71 -11.89 9.23
N GLN A 109 -4.70 -13.19 9.52
CA GLN A 109 -5.21 -13.74 10.76
C GLN A 109 -4.32 -13.25 11.91
N PRO A 110 -4.86 -12.52 12.91
CA PRO A 110 -4.09 -12.13 14.08
C PRO A 110 -3.52 -13.36 14.79
N GLY A 111 -2.23 -13.33 15.13
CA GLY A 111 -1.53 -14.48 15.72
C GLY A 111 -1.18 -15.60 14.74
N GLY A 112 -1.53 -15.49 13.45
CA GLY A 112 -1.28 -16.50 12.43
C GLY A 112 -2.30 -17.65 12.46
N GLY A 113 -1.95 -18.76 11.81
CA GLY A 113 -2.83 -19.92 11.70
C GLY A 113 -2.14 -21.13 11.04
N ALA A 114 -2.90 -21.96 10.33
CA ALA A 114 -2.43 -23.22 9.76
C ALA A 114 -1.21 -23.08 8.81
N TYR A 115 -1.00 -21.89 8.24
CA TYR A 115 0.11 -21.57 7.35
C TYR A 115 1.08 -20.55 8.00
N GLY A 116 1.18 -20.57 9.33
CA GLY A 116 2.05 -19.69 10.11
C GLY A 116 1.55 -18.25 10.19
N PRO A 117 2.45 -17.28 10.47
CA PRO A 117 2.10 -15.85 10.64
C PRO A 117 1.50 -15.20 9.39
N SER A 118 1.64 -15.86 8.23
CA SER A 118 1.07 -15.41 6.97
C SER A 118 -0.33 -15.91 6.66
N THR A 119 -0.94 -16.67 7.56
CA THR A 119 -2.31 -17.16 7.36
C THR A 119 -3.28 -15.99 7.17
N CYS A 120 -4.10 -16.03 6.12
CA CYS A 120 -5.16 -15.05 5.90
C CYS A 120 -6.41 -15.40 6.72
N MET A 121 -7.20 -14.39 7.06
CA MET A 121 -8.53 -14.59 7.63
C MET A 121 -9.45 -15.38 6.68
N PRO A 122 -10.48 -16.07 7.19
CA PRO A 122 -11.46 -16.77 6.35
C PRO A 122 -12.07 -15.85 5.28
N GLY A 123 -12.13 -16.33 4.04
CA GLY A 123 -12.63 -15.57 2.88
C GLY A 123 -11.54 -14.78 2.13
N TYR A 124 -10.32 -14.69 2.68
CA TYR A 124 -9.17 -14.08 2.03
C TYR A 124 -8.13 -15.13 1.64
N VAL A 125 -7.34 -14.79 0.64
CA VAL A 125 -6.31 -15.67 0.06
C VAL A 125 -5.03 -14.87 -0.21
N TRP A 126 -3.88 -15.53 -0.22
CA TRP A 126 -2.62 -14.87 -0.61
C TRP A 126 -2.72 -14.30 -2.02
N ARG A 127 -2.22 -13.10 -2.27
CA ARG A 127 -2.31 -12.49 -3.61
C ARG A 127 -1.49 -13.24 -4.65
N GLU A 128 -0.38 -13.87 -4.25
CA GLU A 128 0.46 -14.70 -5.11
C GLU A 128 0.91 -13.99 -6.40
N LYS A 129 1.14 -12.68 -6.36
CA LYS A 129 1.62 -11.94 -7.53
C LYS A 129 3.05 -12.34 -7.91
N PHE A 130 3.84 -12.74 -6.93
CA PHE A 130 5.18 -13.30 -7.08
C PHE A 130 5.42 -14.39 -6.01
N LYS A 131 6.50 -15.15 -6.15
CA LYS A 131 6.87 -16.20 -5.18
C LYS A 131 7.08 -15.60 -3.79
N GLY A 132 6.29 -16.06 -2.83
CA GLY A 132 6.34 -15.59 -1.44
C GLY A 132 5.40 -14.42 -1.14
N ASP A 133 4.66 -13.88 -2.12
CA ASP A 133 3.66 -12.82 -1.89
C ASP A 133 2.47 -13.34 -1.08
N THR A 134 2.52 -13.08 0.23
CA THR A 134 1.48 -13.47 1.19
C THR A 134 0.52 -12.33 1.54
N LEU A 135 0.41 -11.29 0.69
CA LEU A 135 -0.59 -10.23 0.90
C LEU A 135 -2.00 -10.84 0.88
N CYS A 136 -2.82 -10.58 1.89
CA CYS A 136 -4.15 -11.18 1.99
C CYS A 136 -5.16 -10.30 1.25
N VAL A 137 -5.74 -10.87 0.19
CA VAL A 137 -6.67 -10.21 -0.72
C VAL A 137 -7.88 -11.11 -0.97
N THR A 138 -8.91 -10.58 -1.62
CA THR A 138 -10.05 -11.38 -2.08
C THR A 138 -9.65 -12.33 -3.22
N PRO A 139 -10.40 -13.42 -3.46
CA PRO A 139 -10.15 -14.29 -4.61
C PRO A 139 -10.19 -13.57 -5.97
N ALA A 140 -11.04 -12.54 -6.11
CA ALA A 140 -11.13 -11.75 -7.33
C ALA A 140 -9.87 -10.90 -7.56
N GLU A 141 -9.35 -10.25 -6.51
CA GLU A 141 -8.10 -9.47 -6.58
C GLU A 141 -6.88 -10.35 -6.86
N ARG A 142 -6.82 -11.57 -6.30
CA ARG A 142 -5.79 -12.56 -6.68
C ARG A 142 -5.84 -12.85 -8.18
N GLN A 143 -7.03 -13.05 -8.76
CA GLN A 143 -7.15 -13.30 -10.19
C GLN A 143 -6.69 -12.10 -11.02
N GLN A 144 -7.01 -10.88 -10.60
CA GLN A 144 -6.52 -9.67 -11.25
C GLN A 144 -4.99 -9.55 -11.13
N ALA A 145 -4.42 -9.82 -9.95
CA ALA A 145 -2.98 -9.76 -9.73
C ALA A 145 -2.20 -10.73 -10.63
N LYS A 146 -2.73 -11.92 -10.90
CA LYS A 146 -2.14 -12.90 -11.84
C LYS A 146 -2.16 -12.42 -13.30
N ASN A 147 -3.13 -11.58 -13.66
CA ASN A 147 -3.25 -11.03 -15.01
C ASN A 147 -2.32 -9.83 -15.24
N HIS A 148 -1.81 -9.22 -14.17
CA HIS A 148 -0.89 -8.09 -14.24
C HIS A 148 0.54 -8.62 -14.09
N GLY A 149 1.43 -8.27 -15.02
CA GLY A 149 2.82 -8.74 -15.01
C GLY A 149 3.53 -8.53 -13.67
N THR A 150 4.59 -9.32 -13.46
CA THR A 150 5.34 -9.35 -12.20
C THR A 150 6.07 -8.02 -11.96
N VAL A 151 5.46 -7.13 -11.18
CA VAL A 151 6.20 -6.06 -10.49
C VAL A 151 6.54 -6.61 -9.12
N ILE A 152 7.82 -6.84 -8.86
CA ILE A 152 8.31 -7.20 -7.53
C ILE A 152 8.23 -5.93 -6.67
N ASP A 153 7.12 -5.77 -5.98
CA ASP A 153 7.00 -4.81 -4.90
C ASP A 153 7.35 -5.56 -3.61
N TYR A 154 8.57 -5.34 -3.10
CA TYR A 154 9.04 -5.91 -1.83
C TYR A 154 8.31 -5.36 -0.60
N GLY A 155 7.09 -4.81 -0.77
CA GLY A 155 6.29 -4.24 0.31
C GLY A 155 7.10 -3.17 1.01
N THR A 156 7.48 -2.14 0.25
CA THR A 156 8.32 -1.02 0.71
C THR A 156 9.64 -1.44 1.37
N ARG A 157 10.76 -1.16 0.69
CA ARG A 157 12.09 -1.00 1.33
C ARG A 157 12.14 0.25 2.23
N LEU A 158 11.01 0.62 2.85
CA LEU A 158 10.77 1.80 3.66
C LEU A 158 9.81 1.40 4.78
N ILE A 159 10.36 0.83 5.85
CA ILE A 159 9.64 0.77 7.13
C ILE A 159 10.14 1.96 7.94
N PRO A 160 9.24 2.82 8.43
CA PRO A 160 9.56 3.75 9.51
C PRO A 160 9.91 2.93 10.75
N VAL A 161 11.18 2.92 11.13
CA VAL A 161 11.58 2.59 12.50
C VAL A 161 11.21 3.79 13.34
N ASP A 162 10.27 3.59 14.26
CA ASP A 162 10.00 4.61 15.29
C ASP A 162 11.14 4.54 16.28
N GLU A 163 11.66 5.72 16.64
CA GLU A 163 12.51 5.92 17.81
C GLU A 163 11.88 5.36 19.09
#